data_AF-A0A6P0YI36-F1
#
_entry.id   AF-A0A6P0YI36-F1
#
_cell.length_a   1.000
_cell.length_b   1.000
_cell.length_c   1.000
_cell.angle_alpha   90.00
_cell.angle_beta   90.00
_cell.angle_gamma   90.00
#
_symmetry.space_group_name_H-M   'P 1'
#
loop_
_entity.id
_entity.type
_entity.pdbx_description
1 polymer ?
#
loop_
_entity_poly.entity_id
_entity_poly.type
_entity_poly.pdbx_seq_one_letter_code
_entity_poly.pdbx_strand_id
1 'polypeptide(L)' 'RLTGAILRGANLQGAILEKADFENANLAGVNFKGAHLEGANFQGAVTPKEAILILGRIKYKLVPPSPLEEISP' A
#
# COMPACT_ATOMS: atom_id res chain seq x y z
N ARG A 1 8.44 -3.62 -11.63
CA ARG A 1 7.46 -2.52 -11.81
C ARG A 1 6.10 -3.14 -12.08
N LEU A 2 5.12 -2.83 -11.25
CA LEU A 2 3.74 -3.35 -11.27
C LEU A 2 2.74 -2.18 -11.32
N THR A 3 3.18 -1.04 -11.87
CA THR A 3 2.38 0.16 -12.06
C THR A 3 1.13 -0.17 -12.88
N GLY A 4 -0.06 0.18 -12.37
CA GLY A 4 -1.35 -0.09 -13.02
C GLY A 4 -1.75 -1.57 -13.04
N ALA A 5 -1.00 -2.46 -12.38
CA ALA A 5 -1.26 -3.90 -12.46
C ALA A 5 -2.58 -4.28 -11.79
N ILE A 6 -3.29 -5.24 -12.38
CA ILE A 6 -4.48 -5.86 -11.77
C ILE A 6 -4.02 -7.12 -11.05
N LEU A 7 -3.86 -7.03 -9.73
CA LEU A 7 -3.39 -8.13 -8.87
C LEU A 7 -4.51 -8.65 -7.95
N ARG A 8 -5.77 -8.41 -8.31
CA ARG A 8 -6.92 -8.76 -7.46
C ARG A 8 -6.86 -10.24 -7.05
N GLY A 9 -6.86 -10.50 -5.75
CA GLY A 9 -6.81 -11.85 -5.17
C GLY A 9 -5.46 -12.55 -5.25
N ALA A 10 -4.39 -11.87 -5.68
CA ALA A 10 -3.07 -12.50 -5.79
C ALA A 10 -2.53 -12.92 -4.41
N ASN A 11 -1.84 -14.05 -4.36
CA ASN A 11 -1.12 -14.48 -3.17
C ASN A 11 0.34 -14.04 -3.25
N LEU A 12 0.70 -13.03 -2.46
CA LEU A 12 2.07 -12.51 -2.33
C LEU A 12 2.61 -12.74 -0.90
N GLN A 13 2.12 -13.78 -0.23
CA GLN A 13 2.57 -14.15 1.10
C GLN A 13 4.08 -14.43 1.11
N GLY A 14 4.80 -13.78 2.02
CA GLY A 14 6.26 -13.95 2.17
C GLY A 14 7.08 -13.39 1.00
N ALA A 15 6.47 -12.68 0.04
CA ALA A 15 7.18 -12.17 -1.12
C ALA A 15 8.16 -11.05 -0.73
N ILE A 16 9.33 -11.03 -1.37
CA ILE A 16 10.29 -9.94 -1.28
C ILE A 16 9.91 -8.89 -2.34
N LEU A 17 9.38 -7.77 -1.88
CA LEU A 17 8.80 -6.70 -2.69
C LEU A 17 9.36 -5.33 -2.26
N GLU A 18 10.60 -5.34 -1.76
CA GLU A 18 11.34 -4.14 -1.37
C GLU A 18 11.48 -3.21 -2.58
N LYS A 19 11.12 -1.94 -2.39
CA LYS A 19 11.13 -0.90 -3.44
C LYS A 19 10.26 -1.25 -4.66
N ALA A 20 9.33 -2.20 -4.54
CA ALA A 20 8.41 -2.53 -5.61
C ALA A 20 7.48 -1.34 -5.91
N ASP A 21 7.18 -1.15 -7.18
CA ASP A 21 6.34 -0.07 -7.66
C ASP A 21 4.94 -0.60 -8.00
N PHE A 22 3.97 -0.31 -7.15
CA PHE A 22 2.55 -0.64 -7.30
C PHE A 22 1.70 0.60 -7.55
N GLU A 23 2.29 1.68 -8.07
CA GLU A 23 1.55 2.90 -8.37
C GLU A 23 0.31 2.59 -9.24
N ASN A 24 -0.87 3.09 -8.85
CA ASN A 24 -2.16 2.85 -9.53
C ASN A 24 -2.57 1.37 -9.69
N ALA A 25 -1.96 0.43 -8.97
CA ALA A 25 -2.30 -0.99 -9.05
C ALA A 25 -3.62 -1.32 -8.33
N ASN A 26 -4.38 -2.30 -8.83
CA ASN A 26 -5.52 -2.87 -8.13
C ASN A 26 -5.07 -4.06 -7.28
N LEU A 27 -5.01 -3.86 -5.97
CA LEU A 27 -4.56 -4.85 -4.98
C LEU A 27 -5.73 -5.41 -4.15
N ALA A 28 -6.97 -5.34 -4.68
CA ALA A 28 -8.15 -5.84 -3.99
C ALA A 28 -8.01 -7.33 -3.61
N GLY A 29 -8.01 -7.64 -2.32
CA GLY A 29 -7.91 -9.02 -1.82
C GLY A 29 -6.53 -9.67 -1.98
N VAL A 30 -5.47 -8.89 -2.22
CA VAL A 30 -4.10 -9.44 -2.25
C VAL A 30 -3.68 -9.89 -0.85
N ASN A 31 -3.13 -11.10 -0.75
CA ASN A 31 -2.53 -11.58 0.49
C ASN A 31 -1.06 -11.12 0.58
N PHE A 32 -0.79 -10.12 1.41
CA PHE A 32 0.56 -9.62 1.71
C PHE A 32 1.15 -10.17 3.02
N LYS A 33 0.58 -11.22 3.61
CA LYS A 33 1.03 -11.73 4.92
C LYS A 33 2.53 -12.05 4.87
N GLY A 34 3.33 -11.40 5.73
CA GLY A 34 4.77 -11.61 5.80
C GLY A 34 5.58 -11.11 4.59
N ALA A 35 4.98 -10.35 3.67
CA ALA A 35 5.71 -9.75 2.56
C ALA A 35 6.66 -8.64 3.03
N HIS A 36 7.84 -8.55 2.41
CA HIS A 36 8.80 -7.48 2.66
C HIS A 36 8.47 -6.31 1.73
N LEU A 37 7.94 -5.22 2.27
CA LEU A 37 7.41 -4.08 1.50
C LEU A 37 8.20 -2.79 1.74
N GLU A 38 9.41 -2.89 2.30
CA GLU A 38 10.23 -1.73 2.63
C GLU A 38 10.49 -0.88 1.38
N GLY A 39 10.16 0.40 1.43
CA GLY A 39 10.35 1.33 0.33
C GLY A 39 9.40 1.17 -0.86
N ALA A 40 8.46 0.21 -0.85
CA ALA A 40 7.50 0.05 -1.93
C ALA A 40 6.66 1.32 -2.18
N ASN A 41 6.25 1.54 -3.42
CA ASN A 41 5.36 2.61 -3.83
C ASN A 41 3.94 2.08 -4.00
N PHE A 42 2.98 2.67 -3.30
CA PHE A 42 1.56 2.32 -3.38
C PHE A 42 0.69 3.52 -3.76
N GLN A 43 1.29 4.60 -4.29
CA GLN A 43 0.57 5.80 -4.66
C GLN A 43 -0.57 5.47 -5.64
N GLY A 44 -1.79 5.88 -5.32
CA GLY A 44 -2.96 5.62 -6.17
C GLY A 44 -3.38 4.15 -6.26
N ALA A 45 -2.74 3.22 -5.54
CA ALA A 45 -3.15 1.83 -5.52
C ALA A 45 -4.54 1.68 -4.88
N VAL A 46 -5.39 0.87 -5.50
CA VAL A 46 -6.72 0.56 -5.00
C VAL A 46 -6.64 -0.67 -4.10
N THR A 47 -6.93 -0.50 -2.81
CA THR A 47 -6.95 -1.59 -1.84
C THR A 47 -8.23 -1.55 -0.99
N PRO A 48 -8.74 -2.68 -0.48
CA PRO A 48 -9.86 -2.68 0.47
C PRO A 48 -9.41 -2.09 1.81
N LYS A 49 -10.35 -1.63 2.64
CA LYS A 49 -10.06 -1.02 3.96
C LYS A 49 -9.20 -1.91 4.85
N GLU A 50 -9.27 -3.25 4.74
CA GLU A 50 -8.45 -4.15 5.56
C GLU A 50 -6.96 -4.17 5.15
N ALA A 51 -6.62 -3.92 3.88
CA ALA A 51 -5.23 -3.88 3.43
C ALA A 51 -4.47 -2.68 4.00
N ILE A 52 -5.19 -1.62 4.37
CA ILE A 52 -4.64 -0.44 5.05
C ILE A 52 -4.01 -0.82 6.39
N LEU A 53 -4.46 -1.88 7.07
CA LEU A 53 -3.82 -2.36 8.31
C LEU A 53 -2.46 -3.01 8.09
N ILE A 54 -2.26 -3.69 6.95
CA ILE A 54 -0.97 -4.30 6.60
C ILE A 54 0.03 -3.20 6.22
N LEU A 55 -0.44 -2.20 5.46
CA LEU A 55 0.36 -1.08 5.01
C LEU A 55 0.52 0.03 6.07
N GLY A 56 -0.36 0.08 7.08
CA GLY A 56 -0.31 1.01 8.21
C GLY A 56 0.88 0.78 9.14
N ARG A 57 1.59 -0.35 9.01
CA ARG A 57 2.92 -0.56 9.61
C ARG A 57 4.02 0.21 8.88
N ILE A 58 3.75 0.70 7.67
CA ILE A 58 4.60 1.55 6.81
C ILE A 58 4.13 3.01 6.93
N LYS A 59 3.94 3.48 8.17
CA LYS A 59 3.29 4.73 8.66
C LYS A 59 3.53 6.05 7.88
N TYR A 60 4.43 6.10 6.90
CA TYR A 60 4.90 7.34 6.29
C TYR A 60 4.56 7.51 4.79
N LYS A 61 3.85 6.57 4.15
CA LYS A 61 3.51 6.68 2.71
C LYS A 61 2.02 6.63 2.36
N LEU A 62 1.14 6.40 3.35
CA LEU A 62 -0.32 6.31 3.15
C LEU A 62 -1.11 7.44 3.81
N VAL A 63 -0.46 8.51 4.25
CA VAL A 63 -1.15 9.67 4.83
C VAL A 63 -1.54 10.61 3.69
N PRO A 64 -2.84 10.75 3.31
CA PRO A 64 -3.25 11.94 2.57
C PRO A 64 -3.03 13.15 3.48
N PRO A 65 -2.51 14.29 2.97
CA PRO A 65 -2.33 15.48 3.81
C PRO A 65 -3.69 15.88 4.39
N SER A 66 -3.75 16.04 5.71
CA SER A 66 -4.91 16.57 6.42
C SER A 66 -5.23 17.96 5.85
N PRO A 67 -6.44 18.23 5.35
CA PRO A 67 -6.81 19.60 5.01
C PRO A 67 -7.25 20.28 6.32
N LEU A 68 -6.36 21.09 6.91
CA LEU A 68 -6.71 22.22 7.80
C LEU A 68 -6.98 22.02 9.32
N GLU A 69 -6.57 20.94 10.00
CA GLU A 69 -6.84 20.82 11.47
C GLU A 69 -5.60 20.65 12.38
N GLU A 70 -4.61 21.52 12.24
CA GLU A 70 -3.78 21.93 13.39
C GLU A 70 -3.58 23.45 13.32
N ILE A 71 -4.67 24.20 13.53
CA ILE A 71 -4.57 25.58 13.96
C ILE A 71 -4.38 25.53 15.47
N SER A 72 -3.12 25.70 15.87
CA SER A 72 -2.70 25.97 17.25
C SER A 72 -3.37 27.26 17.76
N PRO A 73 -3.76 27.31 19.04
CA PRO A 73 -3.34 28.37 19.93
C PRO A 73 -1.93 28.10 20.46
#